data_AF-A0A927RC82-F1
#
_entry.id   AF-A0A927RC82-F1
#
_cell.length_a   1.000
_cell.length_b   1.000
_cell.length_c   1.000
_cell.angle_alpha   90.00
_cell.angle_beta   90.00
_cell.angle_gamma   90.00
#
_symmetry.space_group_name_H-M   'P 1'
#
loop_
_entity.id
_entity.type
_entity.pdbx_description
1 polymer ?
#
loop_
_entity_poly.entity_id
_entity_poly.type
_entity_poly.pdbx_seq_one_letter_code
_entity_poly.pdbx_strand_id
1 'polypeptide(L)'
;MSELDAAKVTAWLGAGEEYASWVAELDAIGESEEVSLPEAAQVDALAQPLGLHDDDLAEIKATAFSAAQEPELWWLLQRCHRQLIRQMGDVDSPWLRWPHLPAALEAKGRFFYVHVFLASIPALLRYHEKRGIPAEDSWGILADLGRQIAVYRRIHGGVGGLDVQFWFSLHFRGLIYDMGRLQFNRGRVQYDEETIATAGAPFGKGDPVLGVHIPESGPMTPEACEESFRRAKEFYDRYFPEDNYRYAVCSSWLLDPQLAEYLPEDSNIVRFQRRFQVVPGGHDGDKDVFQFVFRLINPRIEDLPRRTTLERAVVQHLESGRHWQVRSGWLAL
;
A
#
# COMPACT_ATOMS: atom_id res chain seq x y z
N MET A 1 24.92 -16.61 -25.71
CA MET A 1 24.69 -15.64 -24.62
C MET A 1 24.82 -16.43 -23.34
N SER A 2 25.71 -16.07 -22.40
CA SER A 2 25.73 -16.79 -21.12
C SER A 2 24.39 -16.59 -20.45
N GLU A 3 23.80 -17.66 -19.92
CA GLU A 3 22.60 -17.58 -19.10
C GLU A 3 22.81 -16.55 -17.97
N LEU A 4 21.83 -15.67 -17.80
CA LEU A 4 21.88 -14.63 -16.78
C LEU A 4 21.51 -15.27 -15.44
N ASP A 5 22.42 -15.22 -14.48
CA ASP A 5 22.27 -15.83 -13.16
C ASP A 5 22.11 -14.77 -12.06
N ALA A 6 21.70 -15.20 -10.87
CA ALA A 6 21.50 -14.35 -9.70
C ALA A 6 22.74 -13.51 -9.32
N ALA A 7 23.95 -14.06 -9.50
CA ALA A 7 25.19 -13.37 -9.17
C ALA A 7 25.42 -12.17 -10.10
N LYS A 8 25.18 -12.34 -11.41
CA LYS A 8 25.27 -11.25 -12.40
C LYS A 8 24.24 -10.17 -12.15
N VAL A 9 23.00 -10.53 -11.82
CA VAL A 9 21.93 -9.56 -11.51
C VAL A 9 22.28 -8.77 -10.24
N THR A 10 22.77 -9.44 -9.20
CA THR A 10 23.21 -8.79 -7.95
C THR A 10 24.35 -7.79 -8.21
N ALA A 11 25.33 -8.18 -9.03
CA ALA A 11 26.44 -7.31 -9.40
C ALA A 11 25.95 -6.09 -10.21
N TRP A 12 25.02 -6.29 -11.14
CA TRP A 12 24.40 -5.22 -11.92
C TRP A 12 23.62 -4.21 -11.05
N LEU A 13 22.98 -4.68 -9.97
CA LEU A 13 22.31 -3.83 -8.98
C LEU A 13 23.29 -3.04 -8.07
N GLY A 14 24.60 -3.29 -8.16
CA GLY A 14 25.61 -2.59 -7.36
C GLY A 14 26.08 -3.33 -6.09
N ALA A 15 25.78 -4.63 -5.97
CA ALA A 15 26.34 -5.55 -4.96
C ALA A 15 26.14 -5.18 -3.47
N GLY A 16 25.07 -4.45 -3.14
CA GLY A 16 24.65 -4.26 -1.75
C GLY A 16 24.08 -5.54 -1.12
N GLU A 17 24.24 -5.70 0.20
CA GLU A 17 23.73 -6.87 0.95
C GLU A 17 22.21 -7.05 0.80
N GLU A 18 21.46 -5.95 0.79
CA GLU A 18 20.01 -5.94 0.55
C GLU A 18 19.65 -6.59 -0.80
N TYR A 19 20.34 -6.20 -1.88
CA TYR A 19 20.10 -6.77 -3.20
C TYR A 19 20.54 -8.22 -3.29
N ALA A 20 21.65 -8.60 -2.62
CA ALA A 20 22.11 -9.98 -2.61
C ALA A 20 21.09 -10.92 -1.95
N SER A 21 20.53 -10.53 -0.81
CA SER A 21 19.46 -11.30 -0.14
C SER A 21 18.22 -11.40 -1.01
N TRP A 22 17.74 -10.26 -1.53
CA TRP A 22 16.53 -10.21 -2.34
C TRP A 22 16.66 -11.03 -3.64
N VAL A 23 17.77 -10.89 -4.37
CA VAL A 23 18.00 -11.63 -5.62
C VAL A 23 18.14 -13.12 -5.36
N ALA A 24 18.76 -13.54 -4.25
CA ALA A 24 18.83 -14.95 -3.86
C ALA A 24 17.44 -15.54 -3.57
N GLU A 25 16.57 -14.79 -2.88
CA GLU A 25 15.17 -15.19 -2.67
C GLU A 25 14.40 -15.32 -4.00
N LEU A 26 14.56 -14.36 -4.90
CA LEU A 26 13.95 -14.39 -6.22
C LEU A 26 14.45 -15.57 -7.07
N ASP A 27 15.74 -15.89 -7.00
CA ASP A 27 16.32 -17.01 -7.73
C ASP A 27 15.76 -18.35 -7.24
N ALA A 28 15.61 -18.52 -5.92
CA ALA A 28 14.98 -19.71 -5.33
C ALA A 28 13.50 -19.87 -5.73
N ILE A 29 12.81 -18.77 -6.06
CA ILE A 29 11.42 -18.79 -6.55
C ILE A 29 11.35 -19.26 -8.00
N GLY A 30 12.33 -18.86 -8.82
CA GLY A 30 12.43 -19.19 -10.24
C GLY A 30 11.53 -18.37 -11.16
N GLU A 31 11.52 -18.74 -12.43
CA GLU A 31 10.92 -17.97 -13.53
C GLU A 31 9.42 -18.16 -13.69
N SER A 32 8.73 -17.14 -14.19
CA SER A 32 7.30 -17.22 -14.49
C SER A 32 7.09 -17.47 -15.98
N GLU A 33 6.47 -18.61 -16.34
CA GLU A 33 6.17 -18.94 -17.74
C GLU A 33 4.99 -18.13 -18.31
N GLU A 34 4.20 -17.47 -17.46
CA GLU A 34 2.97 -16.75 -17.85
C GLU A 34 3.18 -15.24 -18.03
N VAL A 35 4.36 -14.70 -17.70
CA VAL A 35 4.55 -13.25 -17.63
C VAL A 35 4.69 -12.63 -19.01
N SER A 36 3.91 -11.59 -19.25
CA SER A 36 4.02 -10.73 -20.43
C SER A 36 3.78 -9.28 -20.02
N LEU A 37 4.56 -8.37 -20.59
CA LEU A 37 4.28 -6.94 -20.43
C LEU A 37 3.21 -6.53 -21.44
N PRO A 38 2.25 -5.68 -21.04
CA PRO A 38 1.29 -5.14 -21.98
C PRO A 38 1.97 -4.27 -23.04
N GLU A 39 1.53 -4.42 -24.28
CA GLU A 39 1.91 -3.53 -25.37
C GLU A 39 1.39 -2.11 -25.13
N ALA A 40 1.98 -1.12 -25.81
CA ALA A 40 1.61 0.30 -25.63
C ALA A 40 0.09 0.56 -25.74
N ALA A 41 -0.59 -0.07 -26.71
CA ALA A 41 -2.05 0.07 -26.88
C ALA A 41 -2.85 -0.58 -25.74
N GLN A 42 -2.32 -1.65 -25.13
CA GLN A 42 -2.93 -2.27 -23.95
C GLN A 42 -2.72 -1.39 -22.71
N VAL A 43 -1.56 -0.75 -22.58
CA VAL A 43 -1.30 0.24 -21.52
C VAL A 43 -2.25 1.44 -21.66
N ASP A 44 -2.49 1.92 -22.89
CA ASP A 44 -3.47 3.00 -23.15
C ASP A 44 -4.88 2.60 -22.70
N ALA A 45 -5.30 1.35 -22.97
CA ALA A 45 -6.60 0.83 -22.51
C ALA A 45 -6.70 0.70 -20.99
N LEU A 46 -5.57 0.57 -20.28
CA LEU A 46 -5.50 0.50 -18.82
C LEU A 46 -5.49 1.87 -18.14
N ALA A 47 -5.29 2.97 -18.88
CA ALA A 47 -5.14 4.30 -18.30
C ALA A 47 -6.35 4.73 -17.47
N GLN A 48 -7.55 4.66 -18.05
CA GLN A 48 -8.78 5.05 -17.38
C GLN A 48 -9.13 4.14 -16.19
N PRO A 49 -9.14 2.80 -16.29
CA PRO A 49 -9.49 1.94 -15.14
C PRO A 49 -8.44 1.96 -14.02
N LEU A 50 -7.17 2.25 -14.32
CA LEU A 50 -6.13 2.41 -13.30
C LEU A 50 -6.02 3.84 -12.75
N GLY A 51 -6.76 4.80 -13.33
CA GLY A 51 -6.70 6.22 -12.94
C GLY A 51 -5.35 6.88 -13.20
N LEU A 52 -4.67 6.51 -14.30
CA LEU A 52 -3.37 7.07 -14.69
C LEU A 52 -3.53 8.45 -15.31
N HIS A 53 -2.67 9.40 -14.93
CA HIS A 53 -2.55 10.71 -15.59
C HIS A 53 -1.74 10.58 -16.89
N ASP A 54 -1.96 11.48 -17.86
CA ASP A 54 -1.32 11.42 -19.19
C ASP A 54 0.22 11.43 -19.12
N ASP A 55 0.79 12.26 -18.23
CA ASP A 55 2.24 12.32 -18.01
C ASP A 55 2.80 10.98 -17.49
N ASP A 56 2.09 10.34 -16.55
CA ASP A 56 2.47 9.05 -15.99
C ASP A 56 2.33 7.94 -17.03
N LEU A 57 1.25 7.96 -17.81
CA LEU A 57 1.02 7.03 -18.91
C LEU A 57 2.14 7.11 -19.96
N ALA A 58 2.59 8.31 -20.30
CA ALA A 58 3.70 8.51 -21.23
C ALA A 58 5.01 7.94 -20.69
N GLU A 59 5.34 8.20 -19.41
CA GLU A 59 6.55 7.68 -18.77
C GLU A 59 6.51 6.15 -18.58
N ILE A 60 5.36 5.56 -18.25
CA ILE A 60 5.18 4.10 -18.19
C ILE A 60 5.49 3.47 -19.55
N LYS A 61 4.92 4.01 -20.64
CA LYS A 61 5.20 3.51 -22.00
C LYS A 61 6.66 3.70 -22.40
N ALA A 62 7.27 4.83 -22.06
CA ALA A 62 8.67 5.12 -22.38
C ALA A 62 9.68 4.25 -21.60
N THR A 63 9.25 3.69 -20.46
CA THR A 63 10.08 2.82 -19.61
C THR A 63 9.84 1.33 -19.85
N ALA A 64 9.01 0.96 -20.82
CA ALA A 64 8.84 -0.43 -21.24
C ALA A 64 10.19 -1.05 -21.63
N PHE A 65 10.34 -2.34 -21.36
CA PHE A 65 11.57 -3.10 -21.58
C PHE A 65 11.26 -4.50 -22.10
N SER A 66 12.28 -5.22 -22.59
CA SER A 66 12.10 -6.57 -23.10
C SER A 66 13.24 -7.50 -22.73
N ALA A 67 13.01 -8.81 -22.78
CA ALA A 67 14.06 -9.82 -22.55
C ALA A 67 15.30 -9.64 -23.46
N ALA A 68 15.10 -9.12 -24.68
CA ALA A 68 16.16 -8.94 -25.66
C ALA A 68 17.01 -7.68 -25.41
N GLN A 69 16.40 -6.64 -24.85
CA GLN A 69 17.04 -5.33 -24.67
C GLN A 69 17.55 -5.11 -23.25
N GLU A 70 16.82 -5.59 -22.24
CA GLU A 70 17.15 -5.43 -20.82
C GLU A 70 16.95 -6.76 -20.06
N PRO A 71 17.84 -7.75 -20.27
CA PRO A 71 17.68 -9.08 -19.71
C PRO A 71 17.69 -9.09 -18.17
N GLU A 72 18.38 -8.16 -17.50
CA GLU A 72 18.38 -8.03 -16.04
C GLU A 72 17.03 -7.58 -15.47
N LEU A 73 16.41 -6.55 -16.09
CA LEU A 73 15.06 -6.13 -15.71
C LEU A 73 14.05 -7.23 -16.00
N TRP A 74 14.19 -7.93 -17.14
CA TRP A 74 13.33 -9.06 -17.46
C TRP A 74 13.46 -10.19 -16.44
N TRP A 75 14.68 -10.54 -16.03
CA TRP A 75 14.95 -11.56 -15.00
C TRP A 75 14.25 -11.23 -13.68
N LEU A 76 14.34 -9.97 -13.24
CA LEU A 76 13.66 -9.49 -12.03
C LEU A 76 12.13 -9.53 -12.19
N LEU A 77 11.61 -9.07 -13.34
CA LEU A 77 10.17 -9.04 -13.63
C LEU A 77 9.56 -10.44 -13.48
N GLN A 78 10.16 -11.45 -14.11
CA GLN A 78 9.63 -12.81 -14.07
C GLN A 78 9.51 -13.34 -12.64
N ARG A 79 10.54 -13.10 -11.81
CA ARG A 79 10.62 -13.63 -10.45
C ARG A 79 9.73 -12.84 -9.48
N CYS A 80 9.66 -11.51 -9.62
CA CYS A 80 8.72 -10.67 -8.85
C CYS A 80 7.27 -11.04 -9.17
N HIS A 81 6.93 -11.20 -10.46
CA HIS A 81 5.62 -11.66 -10.91
C HIS A 81 5.28 -13.04 -10.34
N ARG A 82 6.21 -14.01 -10.42
CA ARG A 82 6.01 -15.34 -9.83
C ARG A 82 5.80 -15.27 -8.32
N GLN A 83 6.55 -14.45 -7.61
CA GLN A 83 6.42 -14.28 -6.17
C GLN A 83 5.03 -13.77 -5.78
N LEU A 84 4.49 -12.78 -6.50
CA LEU A 84 3.12 -12.30 -6.30
C LEU A 84 2.10 -13.42 -6.49
N ILE A 85 2.14 -14.09 -7.65
CA ILE A 85 1.11 -15.08 -8.01
C ILE A 85 1.14 -16.30 -7.09
N ARG A 86 2.33 -16.76 -6.68
CA ARG A 86 2.46 -17.91 -5.77
C ARG A 86 1.84 -17.65 -4.39
N GLN A 87 1.69 -16.38 -4.01
CA GLN A 87 1.11 -15.96 -2.73
C GLN A 87 -0.27 -15.30 -2.89
N MET A 88 -0.92 -15.50 -4.04
CA MET A 88 -2.24 -14.93 -4.32
C MET A 88 -3.27 -15.44 -3.30
N GLY A 89 -3.91 -14.50 -2.60
CA GLY A 89 -4.93 -14.76 -1.59
C GLY A 89 -4.41 -15.27 -0.25
N ASP A 90 -3.10 -15.45 -0.10
CA ASP A 90 -2.47 -15.96 1.12
C ASP A 90 -2.26 -14.85 2.16
N VAL A 91 -3.05 -14.90 3.23
CA VAL A 91 -3.03 -13.93 4.34
C VAL A 91 -1.86 -14.14 5.30
N ASP A 92 -1.22 -15.32 5.26
CA ASP A 92 -0.11 -15.69 6.14
C ASP A 92 1.24 -15.30 5.56
N SER A 93 1.31 -15.10 4.24
CA SER A 93 2.51 -14.62 3.57
C SER A 93 2.81 -13.16 3.96
N PRO A 94 4.06 -12.83 4.35
CA PRO A 94 4.44 -11.46 4.70
C PRO A 94 4.25 -10.53 3.50
N TRP A 95 4.22 -9.23 3.79
CA TRP A 95 4.21 -8.22 2.73
C TRP A 95 5.55 -8.24 1.99
N LEU A 96 5.49 -8.14 0.66
CA LEU A 96 6.70 -8.19 -0.16
C LEU A 96 7.42 -6.83 -0.08
N ARG A 97 8.53 -6.78 0.65
CA ARG A 97 9.34 -5.57 0.84
C ARG A 97 10.48 -5.51 -0.19
N TRP A 98 10.12 -5.44 -1.46
CA TRP A 98 11.12 -5.32 -2.52
C TRP A 98 11.89 -3.99 -2.43
N PRO A 99 13.22 -3.99 -2.60
CA PRO A 99 14.03 -2.79 -2.49
C PRO A 99 13.74 -1.81 -3.62
N HIS A 100 14.00 -0.52 -3.43
CA HIS A 100 14.05 0.39 -4.58
C HIS A 100 15.19 -0.03 -5.51
N LEU A 101 15.01 0.12 -6.81
CA LEU A 101 16.10 -0.14 -7.75
C LEU A 101 17.14 0.99 -7.74
N PRO A 102 18.40 0.72 -8.11
CA PRO A 102 19.46 1.72 -8.10
C PRO A 102 19.10 2.98 -8.89
N ALA A 103 19.46 4.16 -8.36
CA ALA A 103 19.19 5.45 -8.99
C ALA A 103 19.77 5.57 -10.42
N ALA A 104 20.84 4.81 -10.73
CA ALA A 104 21.43 4.72 -12.07
C ALA A 104 20.49 4.17 -13.15
N LEU A 105 19.38 3.52 -12.76
CA LEU A 105 18.34 3.05 -13.69
C LEU A 105 17.28 4.12 -13.98
N GLU A 106 17.40 5.30 -13.36
CA GLU A 106 16.59 6.48 -13.63
C GLU A 106 15.07 6.16 -13.68
N ALA A 107 14.38 6.56 -14.75
CA ALA A 107 12.95 6.33 -14.90
C ALA A 107 12.58 4.84 -14.94
N LYS A 108 13.41 3.97 -15.54
CA LYS A 108 13.16 2.53 -15.55
C LYS A 108 13.17 1.96 -14.13
N GLY A 109 14.11 2.41 -13.30
CA GLY A 109 14.15 2.05 -11.88
C GLY A 109 12.87 2.46 -11.13
N ARG A 110 12.42 3.70 -11.36
CA ARG A 110 11.22 4.26 -10.71
C ARG A 110 9.90 3.60 -11.14
N PHE A 111 9.81 3.12 -12.38
CA PHE A 111 8.60 2.48 -12.93
C PHE A 111 8.66 0.96 -12.99
N PHE A 112 9.77 0.32 -12.61
CA PHE A 112 9.94 -1.13 -12.70
C PHE A 112 8.79 -1.89 -12.02
N TYR A 113 8.43 -1.52 -10.79
CA TYR A 113 7.35 -2.20 -10.08
C TYR A 113 5.96 -1.94 -10.68
N VAL A 114 5.76 -0.80 -11.34
CA VAL A 114 4.54 -0.56 -12.13
C VAL A 114 4.42 -1.61 -13.24
N HIS A 115 5.51 -1.90 -13.95
CA HIS A 115 5.53 -2.96 -14.97
C HIS A 115 5.27 -4.36 -14.39
N VAL A 116 5.81 -4.67 -13.20
CA VAL A 116 5.49 -5.93 -12.48
C VAL A 116 3.99 -6.04 -12.20
N PHE A 117 3.37 -4.94 -11.74
CA PHE A 117 1.96 -4.89 -11.43
C PHE A 117 1.08 -4.98 -12.67
N LEU A 118 1.41 -4.26 -13.74
CA LEU A 118 0.69 -4.35 -15.02
C LEU A 118 0.70 -5.78 -15.58
N ALA A 119 1.85 -6.45 -15.54
CA ALA A 119 1.97 -7.85 -15.96
C ALA A 119 1.14 -8.81 -15.08
N SER A 120 0.90 -8.45 -13.82
CA SER A 120 0.17 -9.27 -12.85
C SER A 120 -1.35 -9.09 -12.89
N ILE A 121 -1.88 -8.06 -13.58
CA ILE A 121 -3.32 -7.78 -13.69
C ILE A 121 -4.11 -9.01 -14.14
N PRO A 122 -3.74 -9.75 -15.21
CA PRO A 122 -4.52 -10.90 -15.65
C PRO A 122 -4.64 -12.00 -14.59
N ALA A 123 -3.57 -12.25 -13.82
CA ALA A 123 -3.59 -13.27 -12.77
C ALA A 123 -4.49 -12.85 -11.60
N LEU A 124 -4.45 -11.58 -11.20
CA LEU A 124 -5.33 -11.02 -10.17
C LEU A 124 -6.80 -11.09 -10.60
N LEU A 125 -7.13 -10.66 -11.82
CA LEU A 125 -8.50 -10.68 -12.31
C LEU A 125 -9.06 -12.11 -12.40
N ARG A 126 -8.25 -13.10 -12.81
CA ARG A 126 -8.65 -14.52 -12.75
C ARG A 126 -8.91 -14.99 -11.32
N TYR A 127 -8.13 -14.53 -10.36
CA TYR A 127 -8.36 -14.85 -8.94
C TYR A 127 -9.66 -14.23 -8.43
N HIS A 128 -9.91 -12.95 -8.71
CA HIS A 128 -11.15 -12.27 -8.35
C HIS A 128 -12.38 -12.92 -9.00
N GLU A 129 -12.30 -13.25 -10.29
CA GLU A 129 -13.38 -13.95 -11.01
C GLU A 129 -13.69 -15.31 -10.36
N LYS A 130 -12.67 -16.11 -10.03
CA LYS A 130 -12.86 -17.39 -9.33
C LYS A 130 -13.48 -17.25 -7.95
N ARG A 131 -13.24 -16.13 -7.27
CA ARG A 131 -13.87 -15.76 -5.99
C ARG A 131 -15.27 -15.19 -6.15
N GLY A 132 -15.70 -14.89 -7.38
CA GLY A 132 -16.98 -14.24 -7.67
C GLY A 132 -17.00 -12.74 -7.36
N ILE A 133 -15.83 -12.12 -7.19
CA ILE A 133 -15.70 -10.68 -6.90
C ILE A 133 -16.12 -9.89 -8.15
N PRO A 134 -17.01 -8.90 -8.02
CA PRO A 134 -17.42 -8.05 -9.14
C PRO A 134 -16.24 -7.35 -9.82
N ALA A 135 -16.36 -7.15 -11.13
CA ALA A 135 -15.35 -6.44 -11.90
C ALA A 135 -15.16 -4.99 -11.40
N GLU A 136 -16.25 -4.34 -10.95
CA GLU A 136 -16.19 -2.99 -10.38
C GLU A 136 -15.33 -2.92 -9.11
N ASP A 137 -15.44 -3.89 -8.21
CA ASP A 137 -14.62 -3.95 -6.99
C ASP A 137 -13.15 -4.28 -7.32
N SER A 138 -12.95 -5.15 -8.33
CA SER A 138 -11.61 -5.50 -8.82
C SER A 138 -10.87 -4.30 -9.40
N TRP A 139 -11.53 -3.53 -10.27
CA TRP A 139 -10.92 -2.35 -10.88
C TRP A 139 -10.89 -1.16 -9.92
N GLY A 140 -11.86 -1.06 -8.99
CA GLY A 140 -11.91 -0.01 -7.98
C GLY A 140 -10.66 0.02 -7.10
N ILE A 141 -10.18 -1.15 -6.65
CA ILE A 141 -8.94 -1.24 -5.89
C ILE A 141 -7.69 -1.06 -6.78
N LEU A 142 -7.71 -1.53 -8.02
CA LEU A 142 -6.59 -1.35 -8.95
C LEU A 142 -6.34 0.13 -9.33
N ALA A 143 -7.38 0.96 -9.29
CA ALA A 143 -7.27 2.40 -9.48
C ALA A 143 -6.41 3.10 -8.40
N ASP A 144 -6.08 2.42 -7.28
CA ASP A 144 -5.12 2.96 -6.31
C ASP A 144 -3.73 3.12 -6.90
N LEU A 145 -3.37 2.32 -7.92
CA LEU A 145 -2.07 2.42 -8.59
C LEU A 145 -1.84 3.81 -9.19
N GLY A 146 -2.80 4.32 -9.97
CA GLY A 146 -2.70 5.68 -10.52
C GLY A 146 -2.70 6.76 -9.44
N ARG A 147 -3.48 6.58 -8.36
CA ARG A 147 -3.47 7.51 -7.21
C ARG A 147 -2.09 7.60 -6.56
N GLN A 148 -1.43 6.47 -6.32
CA GLN A 148 -0.12 6.46 -5.67
C GLN A 148 1.00 6.95 -6.59
N ILE A 149 0.92 6.69 -7.90
CA ILE A 149 1.85 7.28 -8.88
C ILE A 149 1.69 8.82 -8.90
N ALA A 150 0.47 9.33 -8.88
CA ALA A 150 0.23 10.78 -8.80
C ALA A 150 0.73 11.39 -7.48
N VAL A 151 0.59 10.68 -6.34
CA VAL A 151 1.16 11.08 -5.05
C VAL A 151 2.69 11.14 -5.13
N TYR A 152 3.32 10.10 -5.69
CA TYR A 152 4.77 10.09 -5.90
C TYR A 152 5.22 11.30 -6.71
N ARG A 153 4.58 11.56 -7.86
CA ARG A 153 4.90 12.70 -8.73
C ARG A 153 4.83 14.03 -7.98
N ARG A 154 3.80 14.23 -7.15
CA ARG A 154 3.65 15.44 -6.33
C ARG A 154 4.74 15.59 -5.28
N ILE A 155 5.11 14.51 -4.59
CA ILE A 155 6.17 14.52 -3.57
C ILE A 155 7.55 14.77 -4.21
N HIS A 156 7.76 14.26 -5.42
CA HIS A 156 9.04 14.34 -6.14
C HIS A 156 9.09 15.48 -7.17
N GLY A 157 8.34 16.56 -6.96
CA GLY A 157 8.47 17.79 -7.73
C GLY A 157 8.17 17.64 -9.23
N GLY A 158 7.26 16.75 -9.58
CA GLY A 158 6.85 16.49 -10.96
C GLY A 158 7.51 15.28 -11.62
N VAL A 159 8.42 14.57 -10.94
CA VAL A 159 9.07 13.35 -11.46
C VAL A 159 8.19 12.12 -11.22
N GLY A 160 7.86 11.37 -12.28
CA GLY A 160 7.04 10.15 -12.18
C GLY A 160 7.77 8.94 -11.57
N GLY A 161 7.01 8.06 -10.92
CA GLY A 161 7.53 6.84 -10.29
C GLY A 161 6.58 6.22 -9.26
N LEU A 162 7.08 5.21 -8.55
CA LEU A 162 6.40 4.54 -7.44
C LEU A 162 7.42 4.08 -6.38
N ASP A 163 7.15 4.35 -5.10
CA ASP A 163 7.98 3.94 -3.96
C ASP A 163 7.21 3.17 -2.87
N VAL A 164 5.91 2.93 -3.08
CA VAL A 164 5.06 2.14 -2.19
C VAL A 164 4.78 0.75 -2.75
N GLN A 165 5.71 0.16 -3.52
CA GLN A 165 5.54 -1.17 -4.12
C GLN A 165 5.21 -2.26 -3.10
N PHE A 166 5.69 -2.13 -1.86
CA PHE A 166 5.39 -3.06 -0.78
C PHE A 166 3.90 -3.11 -0.43
N TRP A 167 3.20 -1.97 -0.53
CA TRP A 167 1.76 -1.84 -0.31
C TRP A 167 0.95 -2.47 -1.45
N PHE A 168 1.40 -2.29 -2.69
CA PHE A 168 0.78 -2.93 -3.86
C PHE A 168 0.95 -4.44 -3.90
N SER A 169 1.85 -5.02 -3.11
CA SER A 169 1.85 -6.47 -2.89
C SER A 169 0.53 -7.00 -2.31
N LEU A 170 -0.25 -6.18 -1.58
CA LEU A 170 -1.59 -6.58 -1.13
C LEU A 170 -2.61 -6.53 -2.27
N HIS A 171 -2.55 -5.49 -3.11
CA HIS A 171 -3.45 -5.27 -4.23
C HIS A 171 -3.34 -6.43 -5.22
N PHE A 172 -2.11 -6.71 -5.65
CA PHE A 172 -1.81 -7.71 -6.66
C PHE A 172 -1.73 -9.14 -6.11
N ARG A 173 -2.04 -9.34 -4.82
CA ARG A 173 -2.32 -10.65 -4.21
C ARG A 173 -3.80 -10.83 -3.83
N GLY A 174 -4.69 -9.89 -4.19
CA GLY A 174 -6.12 -10.01 -3.87
C GLY A 174 -6.44 -9.95 -2.38
N LEU A 175 -5.61 -9.25 -1.61
CA LEU A 175 -5.71 -9.16 -0.15
C LEU A 175 -6.35 -7.87 0.34
N ILE A 176 -6.61 -6.90 -0.52
CA ILE A 176 -7.19 -5.61 -0.17
C ILE A 176 -8.25 -5.19 -1.19
N TYR A 177 -9.29 -4.49 -0.71
CA TYR A 177 -10.37 -3.97 -1.54
C TYR A 177 -10.82 -2.59 -1.08
N ASP A 178 -11.36 -1.80 -2.02
CA ASP A 178 -11.92 -0.48 -1.78
C ASP A 178 -13.41 -0.58 -1.45
N MET A 179 -13.83 -0.02 -0.32
CA MET A 179 -15.22 -0.05 0.15
C MET A 179 -15.83 1.35 0.21
N GLY A 180 -15.38 2.26 -0.65
CA GLY A 180 -15.89 3.62 -0.76
C GLY A 180 -14.91 4.62 -0.17
N ARG A 181 -15.10 5.00 1.10
CA ARG A 181 -14.18 5.95 1.75
C ARG A 181 -12.96 5.24 2.35
N LEU A 182 -13.11 4.00 2.78
CA LEU A 182 -12.05 3.23 3.42
C LEU A 182 -11.69 2.01 2.56
N GLN A 183 -10.44 1.58 2.68
CA GLN A 183 -9.96 0.33 2.10
C GLN A 183 -9.72 -0.67 3.23
N PHE A 184 -9.92 -1.95 2.94
CA PHE A 184 -9.82 -3.01 3.92
C PHE A 184 -8.90 -4.09 3.38
N ASN A 185 -7.91 -4.52 4.17
CA ASN A 185 -7.10 -5.68 3.82
C ASN A 185 -7.40 -6.86 4.75
N ARG A 186 -7.36 -8.07 4.19
CA ARG A 186 -7.37 -9.33 4.93
C ARG A 186 -6.06 -9.45 5.71
N GLY A 187 -6.14 -9.84 6.98
CA GLY A 187 -4.97 -10.04 7.81
C GLY A 187 -5.28 -10.79 9.09
N ARG A 188 -4.29 -10.79 9.99
CA ARG A 188 -4.36 -11.43 11.31
C ARG A 188 -3.95 -10.45 12.40
N VAL A 189 -4.50 -10.62 13.60
CA VAL A 189 -4.09 -9.85 14.78
C VAL A 189 -2.59 -10.06 15.03
N GLN A 190 -1.84 -8.96 15.03
CA GLN A 190 -0.39 -8.96 15.29
C GLN A 190 -0.02 -8.46 16.70
N TYR A 191 -1.01 -8.03 17.50
CA TYR A 191 -0.78 -7.64 18.89
C TYR A 191 -0.28 -8.85 19.70
N ASP A 192 0.60 -8.60 20.66
CA ASP A 192 0.96 -9.62 21.64
C ASP A 192 -0.17 -9.86 22.65
N GLU A 193 -0.11 -10.99 23.35
CA GLU A 193 -1.14 -11.42 24.29
C GLU A 193 -1.35 -10.42 25.43
N GLU A 194 -0.28 -9.74 25.88
CA GLU A 194 -0.34 -8.73 26.94
C GLU A 194 -1.12 -7.49 26.50
N THR A 195 -0.86 -7.02 25.28
CA THR A 195 -1.57 -5.89 24.66
C THR A 195 -3.06 -6.20 24.49
N ILE A 196 -3.38 -7.41 24.01
CA ILE A 196 -4.76 -7.90 23.85
C ILE A 196 -5.47 -7.93 25.20
N ALA A 197 -4.85 -8.55 26.21
CA ALA A 197 -5.44 -8.67 27.55
C ALA A 197 -5.65 -7.30 28.20
N THR A 198 -4.67 -6.39 28.08
CA THR A 198 -4.74 -5.04 28.65
C THR A 198 -5.83 -4.19 27.99
N ALA A 199 -6.01 -4.33 26.67
CA ALA A 199 -7.07 -3.66 25.94
C ALA A 199 -8.46 -4.30 26.15
N GLY A 200 -8.54 -5.48 26.78
CA GLY A 200 -9.79 -6.24 26.90
C GLY A 200 -10.35 -6.65 25.54
N ALA A 201 -9.48 -6.87 24.54
CA ALA A 201 -9.90 -7.15 23.18
C ALA A 201 -10.52 -8.57 23.06
N PRO A 202 -11.62 -8.74 22.29
CA PRO A 202 -12.38 -9.99 22.21
C PRO A 202 -11.84 -10.96 21.14
N PHE A 203 -10.53 -10.96 20.90
CA PHE A 203 -9.82 -11.80 19.93
C PHE A 203 -8.44 -12.18 20.45
N GLY A 204 -7.88 -13.27 19.96
CA GLY A 204 -6.51 -13.71 20.24
C GLY A 204 -5.51 -13.30 19.16
N LYS A 205 -4.21 -13.49 19.44
CA LYS A 205 -3.16 -13.32 18.43
C LYS A 205 -3.36 -14.31 17.29
N GLY A 206 -3.25 -13.83 16.04
CA GLY A 206 -3.45 -14.67 14.85
C GLY A 206 -4.90 -14.78 14.37
N ASP A 207 -5.87 -14.28 15.14
CA ASP A 207 -7.27 -14.28 14.73
C ASP A 207 -7.49 -13.41 13.48
N PRO A 208 -8.43 -13.77 12.59
CA PRO A 208 -8.73 -12.99 11.38
C PRO A 208 -9.25 -11.59 11.70
N VAL A 209 -8.66 -10.57 11.06
CA VAL A 209 -9.09 -9.16 11.15
C VAL A 209 -9.00 -8.46 9.81
N LEU A 210 -9.81 -7.42 9.64
CA LEU A 210 -9.64 -6.49 8.54
C LEU A 210 -8.76 -5.31 8.95
N GLY A 211 -7.66 -5.07 8.24
CA GLY A 211 -6.87 -3.85 8.39
C GLY A 211 -7.52 -2.68 7.65
N VAL A 212 -7.74 -1.55 8.31
CA VAL A 212 -8.39 -0.36 7.77
C VAL A 212 -7.37 0.64 7.25
N HIS A 213 -7.59 1.12 6.04
CA HIS A 213 -6.75 2.11 5.36
C HIS A 213 -7.57 3.28 4.84
N ILE A 214 -6.96 4.47 4.80
CA ILE A 214 -7.62 5.73 4.51
C ILE A 214 -6.97 6.38 3.27
N PRO A 215 -7.49 6.14 2.06
CA PRO A 215 -6.97 6.78 0.85
C PRO A 215 -7.21 8.30 0.84
N GLU A 216 -6.40 9.05 0.09
CA GLU A 216 -6.52 10.50 -0.10
C GLU A 216 -7.57 10.84 -1.18
N SER A 217 -8.84 10.48 -0.95
CA SER A 217 -9.93 10.62 -1.94
C SER A 217 -11.06 11.57 -1.52
N GLY A 218 -11.03 12.12 -0.29
CA GLY A 218 -12.06 13.05 0.21
C GLY A 218 -12.13 13.12 1.74
N PRO A 219 -13.09 13.88 2.30
CA PRO A 219 -13.26 13.94 3.76
C PRO A 219 -13.71 12.59 4.34
N MET A 220 -13.28 12.29 5.57
CA MET A 220 -13.73 11.11 6.34
C MET A 220 -15.03 11.43 7.09
N THR A 221 -16.09 11.82 6.38
CA THR A 221 -17.39 12.10 7.03
C THR A 221 -17.89 10.84 7.75
N PRO A 222 -18.54 10.96 8.92
CA PRO A 222 -19.04 9.81 9.68
C PRO A 222 -19.88 8.84 8.83
N GLU A 223 -20.74 9.37 7.98
CA GLU A 223 -21.66 8.61 7.12
C GLU A 223 -20.90 7.78 6.09
N ALA A 224 -19.89 8.37 5.43
CA ALA A 224 -19.07 7.67 4.45
C ALA A 224 -18.18 6.58 5.10
N CYS A 225 -17.66 6.83 6.31
CA CYS A 225 -16.93 5.83 7.07
C CYS A 225 -17.84 4.68 7.49
N GLU A 226 -19.02 4.97 8.05
CA GLU A 226 -20.03 3.97 8.43
C GLU A 226 -20.41 3.07 7.26
N GLU A 227 -20.72 3.69 6.11
CA GLU A 227 -21.03 2.97 4.89
C GLU A 227 -19.88 2.07 4.43
N SER A 228 -18.63 2.52 4.59
CA SER A 228 -17.47 1.71 4.23
C SER A 228 -17.32 0.47 5.13
N PHE A 229 -17.58 0.59 6.44
CA PHE A 229 -17.56 -0.56 7.35
C PHE A 229 -18.68 -1.55 7.04
N ARG A 230 -19.90 -1.06 6.80
CA ARG A 230 -21.05 -1.88 6.40
C ARG A 230 -20.76 -2.66 5.12
N ARG A 231 -20.29 -1.97 4.07
CA ARG A 231 -19.91 -2.60 2.79
C ARG A 231 -18.79 -3.61 2.97
N ALA A 232 -17.77 -3.31 3.79
CA ALA A 232 -16.71 -4.25 4.09
C ALA A 232 -17.28 -5.53 4.70
N LYS A 233 -18.11 -5.43 5.75
CA LYS A 233 -18.70 -6.60 6.41
C LYS A 233 -19.45 -7.49 5.41
N GLU A 234 -20.31 -6.89 4.59
CA GLU A 234 -21.08 -7.59 3.56
C GLU A 234 -20.18 -8.24 2.49
N PHE A 235 -19.16 -7.53 2.03
CA PHE A 235 -18.24 -8.01 1.00
C PHE A 235 -17.44 -9.22 1.50
N TYR A 236 -16.84 -9.12 2.69
CA TYR A 236 -16.01 -10.20 3.22
C TYR A 236 -16.81 -11.41 3.68
N ASP A 237 -18.02 -11.23 4.24
CA ASP A 237 -18.92 -12.35 4.54
C ASP A 237 -19.31 -13.11 3.27
N ARG A 238 -19.42 -12.42 2.14
CA ARG A 238 -19.83 -13.02 0.86
C ARG A 238 -18.71 -13.72 0.13
N TYR A 239 -17.54 -13.08 0.01
CA TYR A 239 -16.46 -13.55 -0.86
C TYR A 239 -15.32 -14.27 -0.11
N PHE A 240 -15.27 -14.11 1.22
CA PHE A 240 -14.31 -14.74 2.11
C PHE A 240 -15.00 -15.31 3.39
N PRO A 241 -16.09 -16.08 3.25
CA PRO A 241 -16.84 -16.61 4.40
C PRO A 241 -15.99 -17.51 5.30
N GLU A 242 -14.93 -18.11 4.76
CA GLU A 242 -14.03 -19.00 5.50
C GLU A 242 -13.24 -18.29 6.63
N ASP A 243 -13.02 -16.98 6.50
CA ASP A 243 -12.20 -16.22 7.45
C ASP A 243 -13.03 -15.62 8.60
N ASN A 244 -14.35 -15.43 8.41
CA ASN A 244 -15.27 -14.89 9.41
C ASN A 244 -14.75 -13.63 10.14
N TYR A 245 -14.51 -12.56 9.39
CA TYR A 245 -14.01 -11.30 9.93
C TYR A 245 -15.04 -10.59 10.82
N ARG A 246 -14.77 -10.55 12.13
CA ARG A 246 -15.64 -9.90 13.13
C ARG A 246 -15.13 -8.54 13.60
N TYR A 247 -13.85 -8.26 13.38
CA TYR A 247 -13.20 -7.06 13.88
C TYR A 247 -12.34 -6.42 12.80
N ALA A 248 -12.19 -5.11 12.92
CA ALA A 248 -11.26 -4.33 12.12
C ALA A 248 -10.21 -3.68 13.02
N VAL A 249 -8.99 -3.57 12.50
CA VAL A 249 -7.85 -2.94 13.16
C VAL A 249 -7.31 -1.81 12.30
N CYS A 250 -6.82 -0.76 12.93
CA CYS A 250 -6.19 0.36 12.24
C CYS A 250 -4.95 0.78 13.02
N SER A 251 -3.86 1.04 12.31
CA SER A 251 -2.64 1.63 12.85
C SER A 251 -2.37 2.90 12.07
N SER A 252 -2.53 4.06 12.70
CA SER A 252 -2.44 5.35 12.01
C SER A 252 -2.08 6.48 12.98
N TRP A 253 -1.40 7.50 12.46
CA TRP A 253 -1.25 8.79 13.14
C TRP A 253 -2.61 9.44 13.45
N LEU A 254 -3.65 9.14 12.65
CA LEU A 254 -5.02 9.62 12.89
C LEU A 254 -5.63 9.08 14.18
N LEU A 255 -5.07 8.00 14.75
CA LEU A 255 -5.52 7.45 16.02
C LEU A 255 -4.81 8.04 17.23
N ASP A 256 -3.89 9.00 17.06
CA ASP A 256 -3.23 9.67 18.18
C ASP A 256 -4.21 10.52 19.02
N PRO A 257 -4.49 10.16 20.29
CA PRO A 257 -5.39 10.94 21.15
C PRO A 257 -4.96 12.40 21.32
N GLN A 258 -3.66 12.71 21.13
CA GLN A 258 -3.13 14.06 21.20
C GLN A 258 -3.80 15.00 20.17
N LEU A 259 -4.34 14.47 19.07
CA LEU A 259 -5.05 15.26 18.06
C LEU A 259 -6.29 15.96 18.63
N ALA A 260 -6.97 15.33 19.61
CA ALA A 260 -8.16 15.89 20.25
C ALA A 260 -7.86 17.10 21.16
N GLU A 261 -6.60 17.35 21.50
CA GLU A 261 -6.19 18.56 22.22
C GLU A 261 -6.25 19.81 21.33
N TYR A 262 -6.20 19.64 19.99
CA TYR A 262 -6.09 20.73 19.03
C TYR A 262 -7.27 20.81 18.05
N LEU A 263 -7.93 19.68 17.78
CA LEU A 263 -9.05 19.60 16.83
C LEU A 263 -10.39 19.69 17.57
N PRO A 264 -11.41 20.34 16.98
CA PRO A 264 -12.73 20.39 17.58
C PRO A 264 -13.38 18.99 17.59
N GLU A 265 -14.30 18.76 18.52
CA GLU A 265 -14.93 17.44 18.69
C GLU A 265 -15.75 16.97 17.47
N ASP A 266 -16.20 17.90 16.64
CA ASP A 266 -16.92 17.64 15.41
C ASP A 266 -16.01 17.41 14.18
N SER A 267 -14.69 17.50 14.36
CA SER A 267 -13.70 17.09 13.35
C SER A 267 -13.92 15.65 12.91
N ASN A 268 -13.90 15.42 11.60
CA ASN A 268 -13.94 14.07 11.02
C ASN A 268 -12.85 13.15 11.57
N ILE A 269 -11.65 13.68 11.86
CA ILE A 269 -10.54 12.90 12.43
C ILE A 269 -10.90 12.42 13.85
N VAL A 270 -11.39 13.33 14.70
CA VAL A 270 -11.77 13.00 16.08
C VAL A 270 -12.95 12.03 16.10
N ARG A 271 -13.93 12.22 15.21
CA ARG A 271 -15.07 11.29 15.06
C ARG A 271 -14.65 9.91 14.56
N PHE A 272 -13.73 9.85 13.59
CA PHE A 272 -13.17 8.59 13.10
C PHE A 272 -12.40 7.86 14.20
N GLN A 273 -11.53 8.57 14.92
CA GLN A 273 -10.76 8.04 16.04
C GLN A 273 -11.64 7.42 17.12
N ARG A 274 -12.74 8.10 17.51
CA ARG A 274 -13.68 7.64 18.55
C ARG A 274 -14.39 6.32 18.21
N ARG A 275 -14.31 5.84 16.96
CA ARG A 275 -14.84 4.53 16.56
C ARG A 275 -13.97 3.37 17.05
N PHE A 276 -12.69 3.63 17.34
CA PHE A 276 -11.72 2.61 17.71
C PHE A 276 -11.47 2.58 19.21
N GLN A 277 -11.36 1.38 19.76
CA GLN A 277 -10.74 1.15 21.06
C GLN A 277 -9.23 1.08 20.86
N VAL A 278 -8.53 2.10 21.35
CA VAL A 278 -7.07 2.21 21.20
C VAL A 278 -6.39 1.20 22.11
N VAL A 279 -5.44 0.43 21.56
CA VAL A 279 -4.62 -0.51 22.34
C VAL A 279 -3.39 0.20 22.94
N PRO A 280 -2.79 -0.34 24.02
CA PRO A 280 -1.54 0.17 24.56
C PRO A 280 -0.40 0.19 23.53
N GLY A 281 0.59 1.05 23.78
CA GLY A 281 1.75 1.23 22.91
C GLY A 281 1.54 2.25 21.81
N GLY A 282 2.46 2.26 20.85
CA GLY A 282 2.58 3.25 19.78
C GLY A 282 4.05 3.41 19.41
N HIS A 283 4.29 4.11 18.31
CA HIS A 283 5.64 4.50 17.90
C HIS A 283 5.65 5.91 17.33
N ASP A 284 6.85 6.45 17.14
CA ASP A 284 7.06 7.74 16.49
C ASP A 284 6.26 7.84 15.19
N GLY A 285 5.47 8.91 15.06
CA GLY A 285 4.59 9.17 13.93
C GLY A 285 4.86 10.53 13.27
N ASP A 286 5.94 11.22 13.64
CA ASP A 286 6.25 12.54 13.08
C ASP A 286 6.44 12.46 11.55
N LYS A 287 7.14 11.42 11.07
CA LYS A 287 7.33 11.18 9.64
C LYS A 287 6.01 10.91 8.92
N ASP A 288 5.11 10.13 9.51
CA ASP A 288 3.78 9.88 8.97
C ASP A 288 3.02 11.19 8.82
N VAL A 289 3.01 12.02 9.85
CA VAL A 289 2.33 13.32 9.81
C VAL A 289 2.94 14.22 8.72
N PHE A 290 4.27 14.27 8.58
CA PHE A 290 4.93 15.01 7.49
C PHE A 290 4.49 14.53 6.11
N GLN A 291 4.45 13.21 5.93
CA GLN A 291 4.09 12.61 4.66
C GLN A 291 2.60 12.77 4.34
N PHE A 292 1.70 12.57 5.30
CA PHE A 292 0.26 12.54 5.07
C PHE A 292 -0.41 13.92 5.15
N VAL A 293 0.09 14.83 5.97
CA VAL A 293 -0.48 16.19 6.09
C VAL A 293 0.16 17.15 5.10
N PHE A 294 1.48 17.06 4.91
CA PHE A 294 2.23 18.05 4.13
C PHE A 294 2.80 17.52 2.81
N ARG A 295 2.85 16.19 2.62
CA ARG A 295 3.50 15.55 1.47
C ARG A 295 4.98 15.95 1.36
N LEU A 296 5.66 16.01 2.51
CA LEU A 296 7.07 16.37 2.63
C LEU A 296 7.88 15.25 3.31
N ILE A 297 9.14 15.09 2.89
CA ILE A 297 10.08 14.13 3.46
C ILE A 297 11.08 14.88 4.34
N ASN A 298 11.08 14.60 5.65
CA ASN A 298 11.96 15.22 6.65
C ASN A 298 12.08 16.76 6.53
N PRO A 299 10.95 17.51 6.47
CA PRO A 299 11.00 18.96 6.39
C PRO A 299 11.54 19.58 7.69
N ARG A 300 12.03 20.82 7.61
CA ARG A 300 12.21 21.64 8.81
C ARG A 300 10.85 22.13 9.29
N ILE A 301 10.59 22.06 10.58
CA ILE A 301 9.29 22.43 11.19
C ILE A 301 8.91 23.89 10.83
N GLU A 302 9.87 24.79 10.83
CA GLU A 302 9.70 26.21 10.54
C GLU A 302 9.18 26.51 9.11
N ASP A 303 9.44 25.61 8.15
CA ASP A 303 9.00 25.75 6.75
C ASP A 303 7.60 25.16 6.51
N LEU A 304 6.99 24.51 7.51
CA LEU A 304 5.69 23.87 7.34
C LEU A 304 4.56 24.90 7.16
N PRO A 305 3.65 24.67 6.19
CA PRO A 305 2.50 25.54 5.99
C PRO A 305 1.55 25.46 7.20
N ARG A 306 0.78 26.54 7.43
CA ARG A 306 -0.12 26.71 8.59
C ARG A 306 -1.53 27.16 8.17
N ARG A 307 -1.99 26.70 7.01
CA ARG A 307 -3.21 27.13 6.30
C ARG A 307 -4.45 26.52 6.94
N THR A 308 -4.41 25.24 7.29
CA THR A 308 -5.54 24.53 7.91
C THR A 308 -5.40 24.43 9.43
N THR A 309 -6.49 24.09 10.12
CA THR A 309 -6.46 23.84 11.57
C THR A 309 -5.55 22.66 11.91
N LEU A 310 -5.58 21.60 11.11
CA LEU A 310 -4.71 20.44 11.29
C LEU A 310 -3.23 20.80 11.09
N GLU A 311 -2.92 21.56 10.03
CA GLU A 311 -1.54 22.02 9.77
C GLU A 311 -1.00 22.84 10.96
N ARG A 312 -1.80 23.78 11.50
CA ARG A 312 -1.43 24.55 12.69
C ARG A 312 -1.24 23.68 13.94
N ALA A 313 -2.15 22.73 14.16
CA ALA A 313 -2.08 21.80 15.29
C ALA A 313 -0.78 21.00 15.29
N VAL A 314 -0.43 20.44 14.12
CA VAL A 314 0.80 19.66 13.95
C VAL A 314 2.03 20.50 14.27
N VAL A 315 2.12 21.70 13.68
CA VAL A 315 3.28 22.57 13.87
C VAL A 315 3.40 23.03 15.32
N GLN A 316 2.30 23.47 15.94
CA GLN A 316 2.28 23.90 17.33
C GLN A 316 2.73 22.78 18.29
N HIS A 317 2.30 21.55 18.04
CA HIS A 317 2.70 20.38 18.83
C HIS A 317 4.21 20.14 18.77
N LEU A 318 4.77 20.14 17.56
CA LEU A 318 6.20 19.91 17.33
C LEU A 318 7.07 21.05 17.87
N GLU A 319 6.65 22.31 17.69
CA GLU A 319 7.35 23.50 18.24
C GLU A 319 7.37 23.49 19.78
N SER A 320 6.42 22.80 20.42
CA SER A 320 6.42 22.63 21.88
C SER A 320 7.36 21.52 22.38
N GLY A 321 8.10 20.87 21.48
CA GLY A 321 8.99 19.74 21.81
C GLY A 321 8.26 18.42 22.05
N ARG A 322 6.99 18.32 21.63
CA ARG A 322 6.20 17.07 21.68
C ARG A 322 6.24 16.36 20.32
N HIS A 323 5.89 15.08 20.31
CA HIS A 323 5.94 14.21 19.14
C HIS A 323 4.59 13.54 18.88
N TRP A 324 4.24 13.41 17.62
CA TRP A 324 3.08 12.64 17.18
C TRP A 324 3.38 11.15 17.22
N GLN A 325 2.34 10.35 17.42
CA GLN A 325 2.46 8.90 17.53
C GLN A 325 1.57 8.22 16.50
N VAL A 326 2.06 7.14 15.89
CA VAL A 326 1.17 6.15 15.29
C VAL A 326 0.59 5.31 16.41
N ARG A 327 -0.74 5.31 16.51
CA ARG A 327 -1.47 4.49 17.48
C ARG A 327 -2.25 3.41 16.76
N SER A 328 -2.49 2.31 17.47
CA SER A 328 -3.28 1.19 16.98
C SER A 328 -4.58 1.08 17.74
N GLY A 329 -5.65 0.67 17.06
CA GLY A 329 -6.93 0.43 17.70
C GLY A 329 -7.78 -0.55 16.91
N TRP A 330 -8.84 -1.04 17.54
CA TRP A 330 -9.75 -2.01 16.97
C TRP A 330 -11.22 -1.60 17.14
N LEU A 331 -12.09 -2.15 16.31
CA LEU A 331 -13.54 -2.05 16.44
C LEU A 331 -14.23 -3.34 16.00
N ALA A 332 -15.47 -3.52 16.43
CA ALA A 332 -16.34 -4.57 15.93
C ALA A 332 -17.02 -4.11 14.63
N LEU A 333 -17.08 -5.02 13.64
CA LEU A 333 -17.69 -4.78 12.34
C LEU A 333 -19.20 -5.02 12.33
#